data_AF-A0A1V6AUQ8-F1
#
_entry.id   AF-A0A1V6AUQ8-F1
#
_cell.length_a   1.000
_cell.length_b   1.000
_cell.length_c   1.000
_cell.angle_alpha   90.00
_cell.angle_beta   90.00
_cell.angle_gamma   90.00
#
_symmetry.space_group_name_H-M   'P 1'
#
loop_
_entity.id
_entity.type
_entity.pdbx_description
1 polymer ?
#
loop_
_entity_poly.entity_id
_entity_poly.type
_entity_poly.pdbx_seq_one_letter_code
_entity_poly.pdbx_strand_id
1 'polypeptide(L)'
;MKTKTMTAFLILAATAMTTAACFRSYGHRRYPGTPRFASNDYAYVQLLRREPRRDHVRLGEVWFRPEPWMDRYEVKLILREKTARMGGDALIIVADRYPRGAAARRYRSRAVGERWIIGFVIRYRR
;
A
#
# COMPACT_ATOMS: atom_id res chain seq x y z
N MET A 1 -37.51 -7.77 -29.95
CA MET A 1 -36.97 -8.22 -28.64
C MET A 1 -35.44 -8.18 -28.54
N LYS A 2 -34.67 -8.31 -29.64
CA LYS A 2 -33.18 -8.27 -29.63
C LYS A 2 -32.55 -6.92 -29.24
N THR A 3 -33.19 -5.79 -29.53
CA THR A 3 -32.63 -4.45 -29.26
C THR A 3 -32.66 -4.08 -27.78
N LYS A 4 -33.67 -4.53 -27.02
CA LYS A 4 -33.80 -4.29 -25.57
C LYS A 4 -32.79 -5.10 -24.75
N THR A 5 -32.44 -6.31 -25.19
CA THR A 5 -31.37 -7.11 -24.55
C THR A 5 -29.98 -6.56 -24.85
N MET A 6 -29.76 -5.99 -26.04
CA MET A 6 -28.48 -5.39 -26.42
C MET A 6 -28.19 -4.09 -25.65
N THR A 7 -29.20 -3.24 -25.43
CA THR A 7 -29.05 -2.03 -24.60
C THR A 7 -28.85 -2.36 -23.12
N ALA A 8 -29.55 -3.37 -22.61
CA ALA A 8 -29.34 -3.84 -21.23
C ALA A 8 -27.91 -4.36 -20.99
N PHE A 9 -27.33 -5.08 -21.97
CA PHE A 9 -25.94 -5.55 -21.90
C PHE A 9 -24.93 -4.40 -21.92
N LEU A 10 -25.16 -3.38 -22.76
CA LEU A 10 -24.30 -2.19 -22.82
C LEU A 10 -24.33 -1.39 -21.52
N ILE A 11 -25.50 -1.23 -20.91
CA ILE A 11 -25.64 -0.56 -19.61
C ILE A 11 -24.90 -1.37 -18.54
N LEU A 12 -25.12 -2.69 -18.46
CA LEU A 12 -24.45 -3.54 -17.47
C LEU A 12 -22.91 -3.52 -17.61
N ALA A 13 -22.40 -3.55 -18.85
CA ALA A 13 -20.96 -3.44 -19.10
C ALA A 13 -20.40 -2.07 -18.69
N ALA A 14 -21.13 -0.98 -18.96
CA ALA A 14 -20.73 0.36 -18.55
C ALA A 14 -20.70 0.51 -17.02
N THR A 15 -21.69 -0.04 -16.30
CA THR A 15 -21.71 -0.01 -14.83
C THR A 15 -20.62 -0.89 -14.20
N ALA A 16 -20.29 -2.02 -14.84
CA ALA A 16 -19.20 -2.89 -14.38
C ALA A 16 -17.83 -2.21 -14.50
N MET A 17 -17.58 -1.45 -15.57
CA MET A 17 -16.30 -0.74 -15.76
C MET A 17 -16.11 0.41 -14.77
N THR A 18 -17.16 1.14 -14.38
CA THR A 18 -17.05 2.27 -13.45
C THR A 18 -16.80 1.84 -12.00
N THR A 19 -17.33 0.69 -11.58
CA THR A 19 -17.14 0.19 -10.20
C THR A 19 -15.72 -0.30 -9.92
N ALA A 20 -14.98 -0.74 -10.94
CA ALA A 20 -13.59 -1.17 -10.79
C ALA A 20 -12.63 -0.01 -10.41
N ALA A 21 -12.97 1.24 -10.77
CA ALA A 21 -12.11 2.40 -10.52
C ALA A 21 -11.99 2.79 -9.02
N CYS A 22 -12.93 2.36 -8.18
CA CYS A 22 -12.93 2.69 -6.76
C CYS A 22 -12.02 1.79 -5.91
N PHE A 23 -11.50 0.70 -6.47
CA PHE A 23 -10.62 -0.20 -5.74
C PHE A 23 -9.18 0.33 -5.71
N ARG A 24 -8.73 0.83 -4.56
CA ARG A 24 -7.33 1.23 -4.35
C ARG A 24 -6.53 0.09 -3.71
N SER A 25 -5.53 -0.41 -4.45
CA SER A 25 -4.54 -1.38 -3.97
C SER A 25 -3.57 -0.78 -2.94
N TYR A 26 -3.51 0.54 -2.81
CA TYR A 26 -2.64 1.22 -1.85
C TYR A 26 -3.22 2.53 -1.33
N GLY A 27 -2.76 2.98 -0.17
CA GLY A 27 -3.16 4.25 0.41
C GLY A 27 -2.37 4.61 1.66
N HIS A 28 -2.69 5.79 2.19
CA HIS A 28 -2.12 6.30 3.42
C HIS A 28 -3.16 7.09 4.20
N ARG A 29 -3.02 7.11 5.53
CA ARG A 29 -3.88 7.85 6.45
C ARG A 29 -3.00 8.54 7.49
N ARG A 30 -3.21 9.83 7.73
CA ARG A 30 -2.58 10.56 8.84
C ARG A 30 -3.43 10.43 10.10
N TYR A 31 -2.79 10.38 11.26
CA TYR A 31 -3.52 10.42 12.53
C TYR A 31 -3.94 11.85 12.88
N PRO A 32 -5.12 12.04 13.51
CA PRO A 32 -5.57 13.34 13.99
C PRO A 32 -4.56 13.95 14.98
N GLY A 33 -4.40 15.27 14.96
CA GLY A 33 -3.54 15.99 15.90
C GLY A 33 -2.03 15.76 15.73
N THR A 34 -1.60 15.01 14.72
CA THR A 34 -0.16 14.82 14.47
C THR A 34 0.46 16.03 13.76
N PRO A 35 1.72 16.38 14.09
CA PRO A 35 2.42 17.46 13.38
C PRO A 35 2.56 17.16 11.90
N ARG A 36 2.45 18.20 11.06
CA ARG A 36 2.70 18.09 9.62
C ARG A 36 4.15 18.46 9.33
N PHE A 37 4.85 17.53 8.71
CA PHE A 37 6.21 17.73 8.21
C PHE A 37 6.19 17.86 6.69
N ALA A 38 7.15 18.60 6.15
CA ALA A 38 7.39 18.63 4.72
C ALA A 38 7.74 17.23 4.20
N SER A 39 7.54 17.00 2.90
CA SER A 39 7.93 15.74 2.28
C SER A 39 9.43 15.51 2.49
N ASN A 40 9.79 14.28 2.85
CA ASN A 40 11.19 13.86 2.94
C ASN A 40 11.66 13.35 1.57
N ASP A 41 12.97 13.16 1.42
CA ASP A 41 13.51 12.39 0.29
C ASP A 41 13.33 10.90 0.56
N TYR A 42 12.68 10.22 -0.39
CA TYR A 42 12.34 8.80 -0.28
C TYR A 42 13.58 7.89 -0.25
N ALA A 43 14.74 8.35 -0.74
CA ALA A 43 15.99 7.62 -0.68
C ALA A 43 16.47 7.39 0.76
N TYR A 44 16.18 8.32 1.68
CA TYR A 44 16.54 8.22 3.10
C TYR A 44 15.50 7.52 3.97
N VAL A 45 14.34 7.17 3.41
CA VAL A 45 13.29 6.50 4.17
C VAL A 45 13.70 5.06 4.50
N GLN A 46 13.69 4.77 5.79
CA GLN A 46 14.01 3.46 6.32
C GLN A 46 12.76 2.58 6.39
N LEU A 47 12.88 1.32 5.94
CA LEU A 47 11.81 0.32 6.09
C LEU A 47 12.20 -0.61 7.22
N LEU A 48 11.55 -0.45 8.37
CA LEU A 48 11.88 -1.15 9.60
C LEU A 48 10.94 -2.34 9.81
N ARG A 49 11.48 -3.47 10.27
CA ARG A 49 10.68 -4.66 10.67
C ARG A 49 10.40 -4.71 12.16
N ARG A 50 11.01 -3.81 12.93
CA ARG A 50 10.91 -3.69 14.37
C ARG A 50 10.83 -2.22 14.72
N GLU A 51 10.13 -1.90 15.80
CA GLU A 51 10.04 -0.55 16.31
C GLU A 51 11.44 -0.05 16.75
N PRO A 52 11.88 1.14 16.31
CA PRO A 52 13.17 1.67 16.71
C PRO A 52 13.14 2.15 18.17
N ARG A 53 14.28 2.05 18.85
CA ARG A 53 14.45 2.55 20.22
C ARG A 53 14.55 4.08 20.30
N ARG A 54 14.90 4.72 19.18
CA ARG A 54 15.03 6.18 19.11
C ARG A 54 13.65 6.82 19.22
N ASP A 55 13.58 7.91 19.99
CA ASP A 55 12.37 8.70 20.15
C ASP A 55 11.81 9.17 18.81
N HIS A 56 10.50 8.94 18.63
CA HIS A 56 9.81 9.23 17.39
C HIS A 56 8.33 9.55 17.63
N VAL A 57 7.73 10.19 16.63
CA VAL A 57 6.29 10.48 16.59
C VAL A 57 5.67 9.67 15.44
N ARG A 58 4.55 9.01 15.71
CA ARG A 58 3.76 8.33 14.68
C ARG A 58 2.90 9.34 13.94
N LEU A 59 3.06 9.44 12.62
CA LEU A 59 2.32 10.36 11.76
C LEU A 59 1.05 9.72 11.17
N GLY A 60 1.02 8.39 11.09
CA GLY A 60 -0.10 7.65 10.53
C GLY A 60 0.31 6.29 9.97
N GLU A 61 -0.42 5.85 8.96
CA GLU A 61 -0.36 4.51 8.39
C GLU A 61 -0.23 4.55 6.86
N VAL A 62 0.49 3.58 6.32
CA VAL A 62 0.53 3.25 4.89
C VAL A 62 0.12 1.79 4.73
N TRP A 63 -0.81 1.53 3.81
CA TRP A 63 -1.16 0.17 3.42
C TRP A 63 -0.91 -0.04 1.93
N PHE A 64 -0.46 -1.25 1.60
CA PHE A 64 -0.11 -1.63 0.25
C PHE A 64 -0.46 -3.10 0.00
N ARG A 65 -1.13 -3.36 -1.13
CA ARG A 65 -1.42 -4.69 -1.66
C ARG A 65 -0.68 -4.82 -3.01
N PRO A 66 0.50 -5.46 -3.04
CA PRO A 66 1.23 -5.68 -4.28
C PRO A 66 0.44 -6.56 -5.24
N GLU A 67 0.53 -6.25 -6.52
CA GLU A 67 0.02 -7.11 -7.58
C GLU A 67 0.98 -8.28 -7.83
N PRO A 68 0.49 -9.39 -8.41
CA PRO A 68 1.30 -10.59 -8.64
C PRO A 68 2.63 -10.39 -9.36
N TRP A 69 2.68 -9.46 -10.32
CA TRP A 69 3.85 -9.20 -11.14
C TRP A 69 4.86 -8.23 -10.52
N MET A 70 4.49 -7.50 -9.47
CA MET A 70 5.38 -6.52 -8.86
C MET A 70 6.60 -7.20 -8.24
N ASP A 71 7.75 -6.60 -8.47
CA ASP A 71 8.99 -7.04 -7.85
C ASP A 71 9.16 -6.43 -6.44
N ARG A 72 10.14 -6.97 -5.68
CA ARG A 72 10.40 -6.50 -4.31
C ARG A 72 10.91 -5.06 -4.25
N TYR A 73 11.68 -4.62 -5.24
CA TYR A 73 12.25 -3.28 -5.29
C TYR A 73 11.16 -2.23 -5.57
N GLU A 74 10.26 -2.51 -6.51
CA GLU A 74 9.10 -1.68 -6.81
C GLU A 74 8.22 -1.48 -5.57
N VAL A 75 7.89 -2.56 -4.85
CA VAL A 75 7.13 -2.49 -3.60
C VAL A 75 7.84 -1.62 -2.56
N LYS A 76 9.16 -1.81 -2.38
CA LYS A 76 9.95 -0.99 -1.44
C LYS A 76 9.96 0.48 -1.84
N LEU A 77 10.10 0.77 -3.13
CA LEU A 77 10.12 2.13 -3.66
C LEU A 77 8.79 2.84 -3.38
N ILE A 78 7.66 2.20 -3.68
CA ILE A 78 6.33 2.76 -3.41
C ILE A 78 6.13 3.02 -1.91
N LEU A 79 6.50 2.07 -1.05
CA LEU A 79 6.39 2.25 0.41
C LEU A 79 7.22 3.44 0.90
N ARG A 80 8.45 3.58 0.39
CA ARG A 80 9.33 4.72 0.70
C ARG A 80 8.72 6.03 0.23
N GLU A 81 8.24 6.09 -1.00
CA GLU A 81 7.64 7.29 -1.58
C GLU A 81 6.41 7.76 -0.77
N LYS A 82 5.49 6.85 -0.42
CA LYS A 82 4.31 7.20 0.39
C LYS A 82 4.68 7.71 1.78
N THR A 83 5.67 7.07 2.40
CA THR A 83 6.21 7.48 3.71
C THR A 83 6.85 8.87 3.63
N ALA A 84 7.64 9.11 2.59
CA ALA A 84 8.32 10.38 2.35
C ALA A 84 7.32 11.52 2.13
N ARG A 85 6.26 11.29 1.33
CA ARG A 85 5.14 12.22 1.12
C ARG A 85 4.41 12.59 2.42
N MET A 86 4.40 11.71 3.41
CA MET A 86 3.86 11.99 4.74
C MET A 86 4.82 12.79 5.65
N GLY A 87 6.07 12.96 5.22
CA GLY A 87 7.15 13.59 5.97
C GLY A 87 7.86 12.65 6.94
N GLY A 88 7.64 11.34 6.81
CA GLY A 88 8.27 10.33 7.66
C GLY A 88 9.75 10.12 7.36
N ASP A 89 10.50 9.70 8.38
CA ASP A 89 11.88 9.21 8.26
C ASP A 89 11.92 7.69 8.09
N ALA A 90 10.91 6.99 8.63
CA ALA A 90 10.84 5.55 8.54
C ALA A 90 9.40 5.02 8.51
N LEU A 91 9.25 3.83 7.94
CA LEU A 91 8.03 3.03 7.96
C LEU A 91 8.28 1.77 8.78
N ILE A 92 7.53 1.57 9.86
CA ILE A 92 7.57 0.34 10.66
C ILE A 92 6.55 -0.63 10.07
N ILE A 93 7.01 -1.73 9.47
CA ILE A 93 6.17 -2.78 8.89
C ILE A 93 5.62 -3.65 10.03
N VAL A 94 4.31 -3.61 10.23
CA VAL A 94 3.61 -4.33 11.32
C VAL A 94 3.02 -5.64 10.82
N ALA A 95 2.44 -5.61 9.61
CA ALA A 95 1.90 -6.78 8.96
C ALA A 95 2.51 -6.91 7.56
N ASP A 96 2.96 -8.12 7.25
CA ASP A 96 3.44 -8.49 5.93
C ASP A 96 2.98 -9.93 5.67
N ARG A 97 1.67 -10.07 5.40
CA ARG A 97 0.98 -11.37 5.35
C ARG A 97 0.58 -11.73 3.93
N TYR A 98 0.64 -13.01 3.63
CA TYR A 98 -0.02 -13.58 2.46
C TYR A 98 -1.50 -13.86 2.79
N PRO A 99 -2.46 -13.64 1.89
CA PRO A 99 -3.80 -14.18 2.04
C PRO A 99 -3.73 -15.71 2.01
N ARG A 100 -4.71 -16.35 2.66
CA ARG A 100 -4.75 -17.81 2.82
C ARG A 100 -4.73 -18.49 1.43
N GLY A 101 -3.85 -19.47 1.24
CA GLY A 101 -3.70 -20.24 -0.01
C GLY A 101 -2.53 -19.82 -0.93
N ALA A 102 -2.08 -18.56 -0.83
CA ALA A 102 -1.01 -18.03 -1.70
C ALA A 102 0.38 -18.58 -1.40
N ALA A 103 0.64 -18.90 -0.12
CA ALA A 103 1.96 -19.36 0.35
C ALA A 103 2.37 -20.72 -0.24
N ALA A 104 1.42 -21.65 -0.41
CA ALA A 104 1.69 -22.99 -0.94
C ALA A 104 2.09 -22.97 -2.43
N ARG A 105 1.52 -22.03 -3.21
CA ARG A 105 1.82 -21.84 -4.63
C ARG A 105 3.25 -21.32 -4.87
N ARG A 106 3.94 -20.89 -3.82
CA ARG A 106 5.17 -20.10 -3.88
C ARG A 106 6.46 -20.77 -3.45
N TYR A 107 6.43 -22.03 -3.00
CA TYR A 107 7.67 -22.82 -2.86
C TYR A 107 8.46 -22.87 -4.19
N ARG A 108 7.81 -22.54 -5.32
CA ARG A 108 8.38 -22.54 -6.67
C ARG A 108 8.53 -21.16 -7.35
N SER A 109 8.25 -20.00 -6.73
CA SER A 109 8.33 -18.70 -7.44
C SER A 109 8.77 -17.48 -6.61
N ARG A 110 9.45 -16.51 -7.27
CA ARG A 110 9.99 -15.25 -6.70
C ARG A 110 8.97 -14.09 -6.60
N ALA A 111 7.73 -14.26 -7.07
CA ALA A 111 6.80 -13.17 -7.35
C ALA A 111 6.09 -12.62 -6.10
N VAL A 112 6.21 -11.33 -5.73
CA VAL A 112 5.74 -10.70 -4.45
C VAL A 112 4.21 -10.70 -4.27
N GLY A 113 3.47 -11.15 -5.29
CA GLY A 113 2.03 -11.27 -5.34
C GLY A 113 1.32 -11.71 -4.07
N GLU A 114 0.19 -11.03 -3.82
CA GLU A 114 -0.74 -11.33 -2.74
C GLU A 114 -0.10 -11.12 -1.38
N ARG A 115 0.41 -9.92 -1.09
CA ARG A 115 0.78 -9.52 0.27
C ARG A 115 -0.11 -8.39 0.73
N TRP A 116 -0.45 -8.37 2.01
CA TRP A 116 -0.99 -7.18 2.62
C TRP A 116 0.06 -6.62 3.56
N ILE A 117 0.62 -5.48 3.15
CA ILE A 117 1.64 -4.76 3.89
C ILE A 117 0.97 -3.58 4.57
N ILE A 118 1.09 -3.52 5.89
CA ILE A 118 0.61 -2.40 6.71
C ILE A 118 1.80 -1.93 7.55
N GLY A 119 2.04 -0.62 7.55
CA GLY A 119 3.08 -0.03 8.37
C GLY A 119 2.75 1.34 8.91
N PHE A 120 3.38 1.69 10.03
CA PHE A 120 3.28 2.99 10.67
C PHE A 120 4.37 3.92 10.17
N VAL A 121 3.98 5.12 9.75
CA VAL A 121 4.92 6.18 9.38
C VAL A 121 5.37 6.90 10.63
N ILE A 122 6.68 7.04 10.80
CA ILE A 122 7.28 7.73 11.94
C ILE A 122 8.22 8.85 11.50
N ARG A 123 8.33 9.86 12.34
CA ARG A 123 9.35 10.91 12.28
C ARG A 123 10.20 10.84 13.55
N TYR A 124 11.52 10.82 13.43
CA TYR A 124 12.37 10.88 14.61
C TYR A 124 12.32 12.26 15.25
N ARG A 125 12.29 12.31 16.58
CA ARG A 125 12.53 13.56 17.30
C ARG A 125 14.01 13.90 17.18
N ARG A 126 14.30 15.17 16.91
CA ARG A 126 15.64 15.72 16.97
C ARG A 126 15.92 16.17 18.39
#